data_AF-A0A6M9PWQ7-F1
#
_entry.id   AF-A0A6M9PWQ7-F1
#
_cell.length_a   1.000
_cell.length_b   1.000
_cell.length_c   1.000
_cell.angle_alpha   90.00
_cell.angle_beta   90.00
_cell.angle_gamma   90.00
#
_symmetry.space_group_name_H-M   'P 1'
#
loop_
_entity.id
_entity.type
_entity.pdbx_description
1 polymer ?
#
loop_
_entity_poly.entity_id
_entity_poly.type
_entity_poly.pdbx_seq_one_letter_code
_entity_poly.pdbx_strand_id
1 'polypeptide(L)'
;MIALICKTSFANDAHSPVETAHSEAKASSSNNGDPFVGPASEAKKLYRRYKKATDKAITAIACVRSPSCIEPEDEVLRYSKEALRILQKLDELSAEGDIQANYYRGLIAYERGVYYDSQAEIITHPDFILTATVYRRYAKQQFLLAEKYLAVPAKEKNPYACQYLGNVYSSTILGAPRKDKATNYYYTAAIEFINQGNKIEGAKMYNAMKENANPADSRIVEVYAKLHNEEPIASWRKLPSDLVQKPASKKTQQH
;
A
#
# COMPACT_ATOMS: atom_id res chain seq x y z
N MET A 1 -55.80 6.99 -24.87
CA MET A 1 -55.59 8.27 -25.57
C MET A 1 -54.10 8.58 -25.50
N ILE A 2 -53.46 8.65 -26.67
CA ILE A 2 -52.02 8.85 -26.90
C ILE A 2 -51.74 10.36 -26.94
N ALA A 3 -50.62 10.82 -26.38
CA ALA A 3 -49.82 11.90 -26.97
C ALA A 3 -48.41 11.96 -26.39
N LEU A 4 -47.46 11.55 -27.23
CA LEU A 4 -46.01 11.71 -27.19
C LEU A 4 -45.65 13.05 -27.85
N ILE A 5 -44.74 13.86 -27.29
CA ILE A 5 -43.97 14.93 -28.00
C ILE A 5 -42.62 15.08 -27.23
N CYS A 6 -41.47 14.49 -27.60
CA CYS A 6 -40.48 14.82 -28.67
C CYS A 6 -40.15 16.32 -28.79
N LYS A 7 -38.94 16.87 -28.97
CA LYS A 7 -37.55 16.41 -29.20
C LYS A 7 -36.71 17.71 -29.41
N THR A 8 -35.39 17.63 -29.16
CA THR A 8 -34.28 18.31 -29.90
C THR A 8 -34.16 19.86 -29.82
N SER A 9 -33.01 20.54 -29.87
CA SER A 9 -31.75 20.33 -30.60
C SER A 9 -30.57 21.13 -29.99
N PHE A 10 -29.36 20.65 -30.30
CA PHE A 10 -28.05 21.34 -30.39
C PHE A 10 -28.11 22.56 -31.37
N ALA A 11 -27.16 23.48 -31.59
CA ALA A 11 -25.70 23.51 -31.59
C ALA A 11 -25.18 24.97 -31.85
N ASN A 12 -23.88 25.22 -31.56
CA ASN A 12 -22.90 26.04 -32.32
C ASN A 12 -23.08 27.59 -32.46
N ASP A 13 -22.06 28.46 -32.61
CA ASP A 13 -20.60 28.34 -32.79
C ASP A 13 -19.90 29.73 -32.65
N ALA A 14 -18.59 29.71 -32.32
CA ALA A 14 -17.45 30.55 -32.78
C ALA A 14 -17.40 32.10 -32.55
N HIS A 15 -16.28 32.84 -32.36
CA HIS A 15 -14.81 32.74 -32.53
C HIS A 15 -14.12 33.81 -31.61
N SER A 16 -13.04 33.53 -30.82
CA SER A 16 -11.58 33.87 -31.02
C SER A 16 -11.20 35.35 -31.27
N PRO A 17 -10.10 35.94 -30.68
CA PRO A 17 -8.68 35.55 -30.93
C PRO A 17 -7.66 35.69 -29.71
N VAL A 18 -6.62 34.85 -29.59
CA VAL A 18 -5.14 35.05 -29.86
C VAL A 18 -4.45 35.98 -28.81
N GLU A 19 -3.29 35.76 -28.15
CA GLU A 19 -2.15 34.82 -28.11
C GLU A 19 -1.37 35.12 -26.81
N THR A 20 -0.67 34.15 -26.21
CA THR A 20 0.75 34.28 -25.79
C THR A 20 1.25 32.98 -25.15
N ALA A 21 2.41 32.54 -25.60
CA ALA A 21 3.11 31.35 -25.17
C ALA A 21 3.81 31.57 -23.81
N HIS A 22 3.79 30.57 -22.93
CA HIS A 22 4.95 30.18 -22.13
C HIS A 22 4.84 28.72 -21.69
N SER A 23 5.90 28.00 -22.00
CA SER A 23 6.26 26.66 -21.54
C SER A 23 6.35 26.60 -20.02
N GLU A 24 5.52 25.78 -19.38
CA GLU A 24 5.82 25.24 -18.06
C GLU A 24 5.55 23.73 -18.06
N ALA A 25 6.63 23.00 -17.80
CA ALA A 25 6.62 21.59 -17.50
C ALA A 25 5.63 21.34 -16.37
N LYS A 26 4.51 20.68 -16.68
CA LYS A 26 3.55 20.25 -15.67
C LYS A 26 4.25 19.31 -14.70
N ALA A 27 4.41 19.83 -13.50
CA ALA A 27 4.80 19.15 -12.29
C ALA A 27 4.15 17.76 -12.20
N SER A 28 5.00 16.79 -11.87
CA SER A 28 4.66 15.45 -11.45
C SER A 28 3.50 15.45 -10.47
N SER A 29 2.39 14.84 -10.88
CA SER A 29 1.36 14.35 -9.97
C SER A 29 2.02 13.34 -9.02
N SER A 30 2.36 13.78 -7.80
CA SER A 30 2.79 12.87 -6.74
C SER A 30 1.54 12.13 -6.26
N ASN A 31 1.29 10.94 -6.79
CA ASN A 31 0.36 9.99 -6.19
C ASN A 31 0.97 9.53 -4.85
N ASN A 32 0.72 10.27 -3.77
CA ASN A 32 1.24 10.00 -2.41
C ASN A 32 0.65 8.73 -1.75
N GLY A 33 0.07 7.81 -2.51
CA GLY A 33 -0.58 6.60 -2.00
C GLY A 33 -0.26 5.34 -2.81
N ASP A 34 0.59 5.42 -3.83
CA ASP A 34 0.94 4.25 -4.64
C ASP A 34 2.14 3.51 -4.03
N PRO A 35 2.06 2.18 -3.83
CA PRO A 35 3.13 1.41 -3.20
C PRO A 35 4.36 1.22 -4.08
N PHE A 36 4.30 1.58 -5.35
CA PHE A 36 5.41 1.48 -6.30
C PHE A 36 5.44 2.72 -7.19
N VAL A 37 6.64 3.21 -7.49
CA VAL A 37 6.88 4.32 -8.43
C VAL A 37 6.92 3.77 -9.86
N GLY A 38 6.19 4.40 -10.77
CA GLY A 38 6.21 4.08 -12.21
C GLY A 38 4.83 3.74 -12.81
N PRO A 39 4.80 3.33 -14.09
CA PRO A 39 3.56 2.97 -14.78
C PRO A 39 2.89 1.75 -14.14
N ALA A 40 1.58 1.62 -14.34
CA ALA A 40 0.80 0.52 -13.76
C ALA A 40 1.28 -0.85 -14.30
N SER A 41 1.90 -1.64 -13.44
CA SER A 41 2.33 -3.01 -13.72
C SER A 41 1.16 -3.93 -14.05
N GLU A 42 1.49 -5.09 -14.64
CA GLU A 42 0.54 -6.18 -14.82
C GLU A 42 -0.08 -6.61 -13.49
N ALA A 43 0.74 -6.79 -12.44
CA ALA A 43 0.28 -7.14 -11.09
C ALA A 43 -0.74 -6.13 -10.54
N LYS A 44 -0.52 -4.82 -10.71
CA LYS A 44 -1.46 -3.77 -10.30
C LYS A 44 -2.77 -3.83 -11.09
N LYS A 45 -2.71 -4.12 -12.39
CA LYS A 45 -3.90 -4.29 -13.24
C LYS A 45 -4.70 -5.53 -12.79
N LEU A 46 -4.01 -6.63 -12.50
CA LEU A 46 -4.61 -7.86 -11.95
C LEU A 46 -5.29 -7.59 -10.61
N TYR A 47 -4.63 -6.91 -9.68
CA TYR A 47 -5.23 -6.52 -8.40
C TYR A 47 -6.51 -5.69 -8.56
N ARG A 48 -6.52 -4.70 -9.46
CA ARG A 48 -7.72 -3.90 -9.74
C ARG A 48 -8.86 -4.74 -10.32
N ARG A 49 -8.55 -5.71 -11.20
CA ARG A 49 -9.54 -6.66 -11.72
C ARG A 49 -10.06 -7.59 -10.62
N TYR A 50 -9.18 -8.06 -9.73
CA TYR A 50 -9.54 -8.89 -8.60
C TYR A 50 -10.54 -8.18 -7.68
N LYS A 51 -10.28 -6.91 -7.31
CA LYS A 51 -11.21 -6.10 -6.50
C LYS A 51 -12.58 -6.01 -7.18
N LYS A 52 -12.62 -5.63 -8.47
CA LYS A 52 -13.86 -5.55 -9.25
C LYS A 52 -14.61 -6.88 -9.31
N ALA A 53 -13.91 -7.99 -9.55
CA ALA A 53 -14.54 -9.31 -9.60
C ALA A 53 -15.09 -9.70 -8.21
N THR A 54 -14.36 -9.41 -7.14
CA THR A 54 -14.78 -9.69 -5.76
C THR A 54 -16.00 -8.85 -5.38
N ASP A 55 -16.00 -7.55 -5.69
CA ASP A 55 -17.13 -6.66 -5.39
C ASP A 55 -18.40 -7.14 -6.10
N LYS A 56 -18.29 -7.52 -7.38
CA LYS A 56 -19.41 -8.10 -8.14
C LYS A 56 -19.88 -9.44 -7.57
N ALA A 57 -18.96 -10.30 -7.13
CA ALA A 57 -19.31 -11.54 -6.46
C ALA A 57 -20.07 -11.26 -5.15
N ILE A 58 -19.66 -10.26 -4.37
CA ILE A 58 -20.36 -9.85 -3.14
C ILE A 58 -21.76 -9.34 -3.45
N THR A 59 -21.92 -8.49 -4.47
CA THR A 59 -23.23 -8.01 -4.91
C THR A 59 -24.13 -9.16 -5.36
N ALA A 60 -23.60 -10.09 -6.16
CA ALA A 60 -24.35 -11.26 -6.62
C ALA A 60 -24.75 -12.18 -5.44
N ILE A 61 -23.86 -12.41 -4.46
CA ILE A 61 -24.19 -13.16 -3.24
C ILE A 61 -25.30 -12.47 -2.44
N ALA A 62 -25.24 -11.14 -2.33
CA ALA A 62 -26.28 -10.36 -1.66
C ALA A 62 -27.62 -10.47 -2.40
N CYS A 63 -27.62 -10.48 -3.73
CA CYS A 63 -28.81 -10.72 -4.54
C CYS A 63 -29.37 -12.12 -4.25
N VAL A 64 -28.59 -13.19 -4.42
CA VAL A 64 -29.06 -14.58 -4.23
C VAL A 64 -29.64 -14.84 -2.84
N ARG A 65 -29.18 -14.10 -1.81
CA ARG A 65 -29.76 -14.17 -0.45
C ARG A 65 -31.13 -13.50 -0.32
N SER A 66 -31.51 -12.64 -1.25
CA SER A 66 -32.81 -11.97 -1.30
C SER A 66 -33.84 -12.85 -2.03
N PRO A 67 -35.04 -13.05 -1.46
CA PRO A 67 -36.14 -13.77 -2.13
C PRO A 67 -36.61 -13.13 -3.44
N SER A 68 -36.30 -11.84 -3.66
CA SER A 68 -36.72 -11.07 -4.84
C SER A 68 -35.66 -11.02 -5.95
N CYS A 69 -34.57 -11.77 -5.83
CA CYS A 69 -33.49 -11.73 -6.80
C CYS A 69 -33.89 -12.39 -8.13
N ILE A 70 -33.58 -11.71 -9.22
CA ILE A 70 -33.85 -12.17 -10.59
C ILE A 70 -32.54 -12.68 -11.25
N GLU A 71 -31.39 -12.32 -10.70
CA GLU A 71 -30.07 -12.71 -11.23
C GLU A 71 -29.78 -14.19 -10.98
N PRO A 72 -29.13 -14.89 -11.94
CA PRO A 72 -28.81 -16.30 -11.79
C PRO A 72 -27.63 -16.53 -10.83
N GLU A 73 -27.67 -17.62 -10.07
CA GLU A 73 -26.57 -18.05 -9.18
C GLU A 73 -25.23 -18.22 -9.93
N ASP A 74 -25.29 -18.48 -11.24
CA ASP A 74 -24.14 -18.58 -12.13
C ASP A 74 -23.25 -17.32 -12.13
N GLU A 75 -23.80 -16.14 -11.83
CA GLU A 75 -23.00 -14.91 -11.73
C GLU A 75 -22.02 -14.96 -10.55
N VAL A 76 -22.45 -15.51 -9.41
CA VAL A 76 -21.58 -15.71 -8.24
C VAL A 76 -20.41 -16.61 -8.61
N LEU A 77 -20.70 -17.73 -9.28
CA LEU A 77 -19.69 -18.68 -9.71
C LEU A 77 -18.73 -18.06 -10.74
N ARG A 78 -19.25 -17.30 -11.70
CA ARG A 78 -18.44 -16.63 -12.74
C ARG A 78 -17.42 -15.68 -12.13
N TYR A 79 -17.86 -14.75 -11.29
CA TYR A 79 -16.98 -13.76 -10.68
C TYR A 79 -16.00 -14.39 -9.68
N SER A 80 -16.44 -15.41 -8.93
CA SER A 80 -15.57 -16.16 -8.02
C SER A 80 -14.46 -16.90 -8.78
N LYS A 81 -14.79 -17.52 -9.92
CA LYS A 81 -13.81 -18.20 -10.79
C LYS A 81 -12.82 -17.21 -11.41
N GLU A 82 -13.29 -16.02 -11.80
CA GLU A 82 -12.41 -14.95 -12.28
C GLU A 82 -11.42 -14.50 -11.19
N ALA A 83 -11.90 -14.24 -9.98
CA ALA A 83 -11.05 -13.88 -8.84
C ALA A 83 -10.00 -14.96 -8.55
N LEU A 84 -10.37 -16.24 -8.58
CA LEU A 84 -9.43 -17.37 -8.40
C LEU A 84 -8.37 -17.43 -9.49
N ARG A 85 -8.73 -17.25 -10.77
CA ARG A 85 -7.77 -17.20 -11.88
C ARG A 85 -6.78 -16.04 -11.73
N ILE A 86 -7.25 -14.89 -11.25
CA ILE A 86 -6.36 -13.74 -11.00
C ILE A 86 -5.38 -14.04 -9.87
N LEU A 87 -5.82 -14.71 -8.81
CA LEU A 87 -4.93 -15.15 -7.72
C LEU A 87 -3.86 -16.12 -8.23
N GLN A 88 -4.24 -17.10 -9.06
CA GLN A 88 -3.29 -18.02 -9.70
C GLN A 88 -2.26 -17.28 -10.55
N LYS A 89 -2.70 -16.31 -11.36
CA LYS A 89 -1.79 -15.49 -12.17
C LYS A 89 -0.83 -14.67 -11.31
N LEU A 90 -1.30 -14.09 -10.20
CA LEU A 90 -0.44 -13.39 -9.25
C LEU A 90 0.55 -14.35 -8.56
N ASP A 91 0.14 -15.59 -8.27
CA ASP A 91 1.01 -16.62 -7.71
C ASP A 91 2.13 -17.02 -8.69
N GLU A 92 1.80 -17.18 -9.98
CA GLU A 92 2.78 -17.43 -11.06
C GLU A 92 3.81 -16.30 -11.16
N LEU A 93 3.35 -15.05 -11.30
CA LEU A 93 4.23 -13.88 -11.39
C LEU A 93 5.09 -13.72 -10.13
N SER A 94 4.53 -14.02 -8.95
CA SER A 94 5.29 -13.99 -7.70
C SER A 94 6.40 -15.05 -7.66
N ALA A 95 6.14 -16.23 -8.22
CA ALA A 95 7.13 -17.31 -8.34
C ALA A 95 8.24 -16.99 -9.36
N GLU A 96 7.93 -16.21 -10.40
CA GLU A 96 8.90 -15.65 -11.35
C GLU A 96 9.77 -14.53 -10.72
N GLY A 97 9.45 -14.09 -9.51
CA GLY A 97 10.20 -13.08 -8.77
C GLY A 97 9.66 -11.64 -8.92
N ASP A 98 8.46 -11.45 -9.48
CA ASP A 98 7.84 -10.12 -9.54
C ASP A 98 7.51 -9.62 -8.13
N ILE A 99 8.23 -8.59 -7.69
CA ILE A 99 8.07 -7.96 -6.36
C ILE A 99 6.68 -7.32 -6.22
N GLN A 100 6.12 -6.76 -7.29
CA GLN A 100 4.79 -6.15 -7.27
C GLN A 100 3.70 -7.23 -7.20
N ALA A 101 3.88 -8.35 -7.88
CA ALA A 101 2.99 -9.50 -7.74
C ALA A 101 2.99 -10.03 -6.30
N ASN A 102 4.17 -10.18 -5.69
CA ASN A 102 4.31 -10.53 -4.28
C ASN A 102 3.57 -9.54 -3.38
N TYR A 103 3.76 -8.24 -3.59
CA TYR A 103 3.04 -7.22 -2.83
C TYR A 103 1.52 -7.33 -2.95
N TYR A 104 0.97 -7.38 -4.17
CA TYR A 104 -0.48 -7.40 -4.36
C TYR A 104 -1.10 -8.72 -3.92
N ARG A 105 -0.40 -9.85 -4.11
CA ARG A 105 -0.84 -11.16 -3.61
C ARG A 105 -0.87 -11.21 -2.09
N GLY A 106 0.13 -10.60 -1.45
CA GLY A 106 0.22 -10.44 -0.01
C GLY A 106 -0.83 -9.48 0.55
N LEU A 107 -1.08 -8.35 -0.13
CA LEU A 107 -2.12 -7.39 0.24
C LEU A 107 -3.52 -8.02 0.20
N ILE A 108 -3.85 -8.75 -0.86
CA ILE A 108 -5.13 -9.47 -0.94
C ILE A 108 -5.27 -10.45 0.23
N ALA A 109 -4.20 -11.19 0.55
CA ALA A 109 -4.22 -12.11 1.67
C ALA A 109 -4.42 -11.37 3.01
N TYR A 110 -3.71 -10.25 3.22
CA TYR A 110 -3.88 -9.43 4.42
C TYR A 110 -5.32 -8.93 4.58
N GLU A 111 -5.91 -8.33 3.54
CA GLU A 111 -7.28 -7.81 3.56
C GLU A 111 -8.31 -8.92 3.82
N ARG A 112 -8.13 -10.09 3.20
CA ARG A 112 -8.98 -11.26 3.48
C ARG A 112 -8.83 -11.75 4.91
N GLY A 113 -7.60 -11.72 5.44
CA GLY A 113 -7.31 -12.04 6.83
C GLY A 113 -8.08 -11.14 7.79
N VAL A 114 -7.99 -9.82 7.60
CA VAL A 114 -8.72 -8.81 8.38
C VAL A 114 -10.23 -9.00 8.27
N TYR A 115 -10.74 -9.28 7.06
CA TYR A 115 -12.15 -9.56 6.86
C TYR A 115 -12.61 -10.77 7.68
N TYR A 116 -11.92 -11.91 7.58
CA TYR A 116 -12.31 -13.10 8.35
C TYR A 116 -12.19 -12.90 9.85
N ASP A 117 -11.17 -12.18 10.31
CA ASP A 117 -11.00 -11.89 11.74
C ASP A 117 -12.16 -11.04 12.27
N SER A 118 -12.53 -9.97 11.56
CA SER A 118 -13.68 -9.13 11.93
C SER A 118 -15.02 -9.89 11.91
N GLN A 119 -15.22 -10.83 10.97
CA GLN A 119 -16.40 -11.71 11.00
C GLN A 119 -16.42 -12.59 12.26
N ALA A 120 -15.27 -13.08 12.72
CA ALA A 120 -15.19 -13.87 13.94
C ALA A 120 -15.46 -13.06 15.21
N GLU A 121 -15.15 -11.76 15.21
CA GLU A 121 -15.43 -10.85 16.33
C GLU A 121 -16.92 -10.54 16.46
N ILE A 122 -17.64 -10.44 15.35
CA ILE A 122 -19.09 -10.16 15.33
C ILE A 122 -19.90 -11.36 15.87
N ILE A 123 -19.42 -12.58 15.68
CA ILE A 123 -20.10 -13.80 16.12
C ILE A 123 -19.84 -14.01 17.62
N THR A 124 -20.77 -13.52 18.45
CA THR A 124 -20.70 -13.58 19.92
C THR A 124 -21.64 -14.61 20.54
N HIS A 125 -22.68 -15.03 19.81
CA HIS A 125 -23.68 -15.96 20.35
C HIS A 125 -23.10 -17.38 20.52
N PRO A 126 -23.29 -18.03 21.69
CA PRO A 126 -22.70 -19.34 21.98
C PRO A 126 -23.00 -20.42 20.93
N ASP A 127 -24.24 -20.46 20.42
CA ASP A 127 -24.66 -21.45 19.42
C ASP A 127 -23.89 -21.39 18.09
N PHE A 128 -23.28 -20.24 17.79
CA PHE A 128 -22.53 -20.02 16.55
C PHE A 128 -21.02 -19.91 16.78
N ILE A 129 -20.52 -20.24 17.98
CA ILE A 129 -19.10 -20.09 18.34
C ILE A 129 -18.16 -20.91 17.45
N LEU A 130 -18.63 -22.05 16.93
CA LEU A 130 -17.89 -22.87 15.98
C LEU A 130 -17.65 -22.13 14.66
N THR A 131 -18.63 -21.36 14.20
CA THR A 131 -18.50 -20.51 13.00
C THR A 131 -17.41 -19.45 13.21
N ALA A 132 -17.37 -18.79 14.38
CA ALA A 132 -16.29 -17.86 14.72
C ALA A 132 -14.92 -18.52 14.68
N THR A 133 -14.82 -19.77 15.16
CA THR A 133 -13.58 -20.55 15.15
C THR A 133 -13.11 -20.85 13.71
N VAL A 134 -14.04 -21.17 12.81
CA VAL A 134 -13.74 -21.37 11.39
C VAL A 134 -13.20 -20.09 10.74
N TYR A 135 -13.84 -18.94 11.01
CA TYR A 135 -13.35 -17.65 10.53
C TYR A 135 -11.96 -17.31 11.04
N ARG A 136 -11.66 -17.51 12.34
CA ARG A 136 -10.31 -17.32 12.90
C ARG A 136 -9.26 -18.22 12.24
N ARG A 137 -9.62 -19.47 11.92
CA ARG A 137 -8.72 -20.38 11.18
C ARG A 137 -8.41 -19.85 9.79
N TYR A 138 -9.42 -19.39 9.05
CA TYR A 138 -9.22 -18.79 7.73
C TYR A 138 -8.42 -17.49 7.81
N ALA A 139 -8.69 -16.63 8.80
CA ALA A 139 -7.92 -15.41 9.05
C ALA A 139 -6.44 -15.74 9.22
N LYS A 140 -6.12 -16.68 10.13
CA LYS A 140 -4.75 -17.15 10.37
C LYS A 140 -4.06 -17.65 9.09
N GLN A 141 -4.75 -18.46 8.28
CA GLN A 141 -4.19 -18.94 7.01
C GLN A 141 -3.89 -17.79 6.04
N GLN A 142 -4.78 -16.80 5.95
CA GLN A 142 -4.58 -15.63 5.10
C GLN A 142 -3.43 -14.74 5.61
N PHE A 143 -3.28 -14.56 6.92
CA PHE A 143 -2.15 -13.81 7.47
C PHE A 143 -0.80 -14.51 7.28
N LEU A 144 -0.75 -15.85 7.31
CA LEU A 144 0.46 -16.60 6.97
C LEU A 144 0.84 -16.43 5.49
N LEU A 145 -0.16 -16.41 4.60
CA LEU A 145 0.06 -16.08 3.18
C LEU A 145 0.55 -14.63 3.03
N ALA A 146 -0.05 -13.68 3.75
CA ALA A 146 0.38 -12.29 3.74
C ALA A 146 1.84 -12.15 4.20
N GLU A 147 2.22 -12.81 5.30
CA GLU A 147 3.60 -12.86 5.81
C GLU A 147 4.57 -13.38 4.74
N LYS A 148 4.23 -14.49 4.08
CA LYS A 148 5.04 -15.10 3.02
C LYS A 148 5.29 -14.13 1.86
N TYR A 149 4.22 -13.56 1.30
CA TYR A 149 4.32 -12.76 0.08
C TYR A 149 4.83 -11.33 0.35
N LEU A 150 4.43 -10.70 1.46
CA LEU A 150 4.88 -9.35 1.81
C LEU A 150 6.34 -9.31 2.28
N ALA A 151 6.92 -10.43 2.73
CA ALA A 151 8.32 -10.48 3.13
C ALA A 151 9.29 -10.12 1.98
N VAL A 152 8.92 -10.40 0.72
CA VAL A 152 9.74 -10.06 -0.46
C VAL A 152 9.84 -8.54 -0.65
N PRO A 153 8.74 -7.79 -0.89
CA PRO A 153 8.81 -6.34 -1.01
C PRO A 153 9.27 -5.63 0.27
N ALA A 154 9.04 -6.20 1.45
CA ALA A 154 9.56 -5.63 2.71
C ALA A 154 11.10 -5.68 2.80
N LYS A 155 11.75 -6.71 2.24
CA LYS A 155 13.22 -6.76 2.12
C LYS A 155 13.76 -5.66 1.22
N GLU A 156 13.01 -5.32 0.18
CA GLU A 156 13.26 -4.17 -0.71
C GLU A 156 12.86 -2.82 -0.08
N LYS A 157 12.62 -2.79 1.24
CA LYS A 157 12.24 -1.60 2.02
C LYS A 157 10.97 -0.92 1.50
N ASN A 158 10.04 -1.66 0.91
CA ASN A 158 8.74 -1.10 0.55
C ASN A 158 7.98 -0.70 1.83
N PRO A 159 7.66 0.59 2.05
CA PRO A 159 7.11 1.05 3.31
C PRO A 159 5.72 0.47 3.60
N TYR A 160 4.89 0.30 2.58
CA TYR A 160 3.56 -0.29 2.72
C TYR A 160 3.63 -1.77 3.08
N ALA A 161 4.53 -2.54 2.45
CA ALA A 161 4.72 -3.95 2.80
C ALA A 161 5.20 -4.10 4.26
N CYS A 162 6.16 -3.27 4.68
CA CYS A 162 6.64 -3.22 6.06
C CYS A 162 5.52 -2.85 7.04
N GLN A 163 4.69 -1.86 6.73
CA GLN A 163 3.53 -1.50 7.55
C GLN A 163 2.58 -2.69 7.75
N TYR A 164 2.20 -3.38 6.66
CA TYR A 164 1.30 -4.53 6.76
C TYR A 164 1.91 -5.66 7.57
N LEU A 165 3.19 -5.98 7.37
CA LEU A 165 3.88 -6.97 8.20
C LEU A 165 3.89 -6.55 9.67
N GLY A 166 4.22 -5.29 9.97
CA GLY A 166 4.15 -4.74 11.32
C GLY A 166 2.80 -5.02 11.99
N ASN A 167 1.69 -4.76 11.27
CA ASN A 167 0.33 -5.04 11.74
C ASN A 167 0.08 -6.54 11.98
N VAL A 168 0.59 -7.41 11.11
CA VAL A 168 0.48 -8.87 11.31
C VAL A 168 1.22 -9.30 12.58
N TYR A 169 2.43 -8.79 12.81
CA TYR A 169 3.25 -9.17 13.96
C TYR A 169 2.78 -8.53 15.28
N SER A 170 2.12 -7.37 15.26
CA SER A 170 1.53 -6.73 16.43
C SER A 170 0.17 -7.35 16.82
N SER A 171 -0.51 -8.01 15.88
CA SER A 171 -1.75 -8.74 16.14
C SER A 171 -1.54 -10.02 16.97
N THR A 172 -2.63 -10.51 17.56
CA THR A 172 -2.68 -11.79 18.28
C THR A 172 -3.05 -12.98 17.38
N ILE A 173 -3.30 -12.74 16.09
CA ILE A 173 -3.94 -13.70 15.19
C ILE A 173 -3.01 -14.88 14.85
N LEU A 174 -1.70 -14.60 14.76
CA LEU A 174 -0.67 -15.63 14.56
C LEU A 174 -0.17 -16.25 15.88
N GLY A 175 -0.73 -15.85 17.03
CA GLY A 175 -0.31 -16.27 18.37
C GLY A 175 0.11 -15.06 19.22
N ALA A 176 1.04 -15.26 20.15
CA ALA A 176 1.55 -14.16 20.97
C ALA A 176 2.16 -13.05 20.08
N PRO A 177 1.79 -11.78 20.26
CA PRO A 177 2.32 -10.67 19.47
C PRO A 177 3.85 -10.62 19.55
N ARG A 178 4.48 -10.52 18.37
CA ARG A 178 5.94 -10.43 18.23
C ARG A 178 6.32 -8.95 18.15
N LYS A 179 6.10 -8.23 19.26
CA LYS A 179 6.17 -6.77 19.33
C LYS A 179 7.49 -6.19 18.82
N ASP A 180 8.64 -6.78 19.16
CA ASP A 180 9.93 -6.28 18.67
C ASP A 180 10.08 -6.42 17.14
N LYS A 181 9.61 -7.54 16.56
CA LYS A 181 9.56 -7.69 15.10
C LYS A 181 8.63 -6.67 14.46
N ALA A 182 7.46 -6.44 15.06
CA ALA A 182 6.52 -5.42 14.60
C ALA A 182 7.18 -4.03 14.60
N THR A 183 7.85 -3.66 15.70
CA THR A 183 8.57 -2.38 15.82
C THR A 183 9.67 -2.24 14.77
N ASN A 184 10.42 -3.29 14.45
CA ASN A 184 11.41 -3.27 13.38
C ASN A 184 10.78 -2.95 12.01
N TYR A 185 9.67 -3.60 11.68
CA TYR A 185 8.96 -3.33 10.43
C TYR A 185 8.35 -1.92 10.40
N TYR A 186 7.75 -1.46 11.49
CA TYR A 186 7.23 -0.10 11.60
C TYR A 186 8.34 0.95 11.50
N TYR A 187 9.50 0.70 12.08
CA TYR A 187 10.67 1.57 11.93
C TYR A 187 11.10 1.69 10.47
N THR A 188 11.28 0.57 9.77
CA THR A 188 11.63 0.59 8.33
C THR A 188 10.57 1.33 7.51
N ALA A 189 9.28 1.09 7.77
CA ALA A 189 8.20 1.81 7.11
C ALA A 189 8.24 3.32 7.39
N ALA A 190 8.44 3.71 8.66
CA ALA A 190 8.47 5.11 9.07
C ALA A 190 9.59 5.88 8.36
N ILE A 191 10.81 5.34 8.37
CA ILE A 191 11.97 5.97 7.73
C ILE A 191 11.73 6.14 6.23
N GLU A 192 11.22 5.11 5.56
CA GLU A 192 11.00 5.17 4.11
C GLU A 192 9.84 6.10 3.72
N PHE A 193 8.75 6.14 4.51
CA PHE A 193 7.70 7.14 4.31
C PHE A 193 8.22 8.57 4.48
N ILE A 194 9.05 8.83 5.49
CA ILE A 194 9.65 10.14 5.71
C ILE A 194 10.61 10.52 4.57
N ASN A 195 11.45 9.58 4.11
CA ASN A 195 12.36 9.79 2.99
C ASN A 195 11.60 10.10 1.69
N GLN A 196 10.41 9.53 1.51
CA GLN A 196 9.50 9.82 0.38
C GLN A 196 8.73 11.14 0.54
N GLY A 197 8.95 11.90 1.61
CA GLY A 197 8.25 13.14 1.92
C GLY A 197 6.87 12.95 2.55
N ASN A 198 6.45 11.70 2.80
CA ASN A 198 5.16 11.38 3.42
C ASN A 198 5.27 11.35 4.96
N LYS A 199 5.41 12.54 5.56
CA LYS A 199 5.51 12.70 7.02
C LYS A 199 4.28 12.19 7.78
N ILE A 200 3.10 12.19 7.16
CA ILE A 200 1.84 11.73 7.79
C ILE A 200 1.87 10.22 8.01
N GLU A 201 2.18 9.44 6.97
CA GLU A 201 2.32 7.99 7.10
C GLU A 201 3.51 7.62 7.99
N GLY A 202 4.60 8.38 7.92
CA GLY A 202 5.73 8.26 8.86
C GLY A 202 5.30 8.43 10.33
N ALA A 203 4.48 9.45 10.63
CA ALA A 203 3.97 9.70 11.97
C ALA A 203 2.99 8.61 12.47
N LYS A 204 2.19 8.03 11.56
CA LYS A 204 1.36 6.86 11.91
C LYS A 204 2.22 5.68 12.33
N MET A 205 3.30 5.40 11.60
CA MET A 205 4.23 4.31 11.96
C MET A 205 4.96 4.60 13.27
N TYR A 206 5.36 5.85 13.53
CA TYR A 206 5.90 6.27 14.82
C TYR A 206 4.97 5.96 15.99
N ASN A 207 3.67 6.26 15.86
CA ASN A 207 2.68 5.94 16.89
C ASN A 207 2.53 4.42 17.08
N ALA A 208 2.49 3.66 15.99
CA ALA A 208 2.45 2.19 16.06
C ALA A 208 3.69 1.61 16.78
N MET A 209 4.88 2.21 16.60
CA MET A 209 6.07 1.81 17.35
C MET A 209 5.93 2.06 18.85
N LYS A 210 5.38 3.20 19.26
CA LYS A 210 5.17 3.53 20.69
C LYS A 210 4.20 2.58 21.40
N GLU A 211 3.23 2.04 20.67
CA GLU A 211 2.30 1.04 21.21
C GLU A 211 2.94 -0.35 21.37
N ASN A 212 4.00 -0.61 20.62
CA ASN A 212 4.66 -1.92 20.56
C ASN A 212 6.00 -1.98 21.33
N ALA A 213 6.70 -0.87 21.53
CA ALA A 213 8.00 -0.81 22.20
C ALA A 213 8.06 0.24 23.32
N ASN A 214 9.11 0.17 24.15
CA ASN A 214 9.38 1.18 25.16
C ASN A 214 9.60 2.54 24.48
N PRO A 215 8.97 3.64 24.91
CA PRO A 215 9.19 4.97 24.36
C PRO A 215 10.66 5.43 24.30
N ALA A 216 11.53 4.88 25.15
CA ALA A 216 12.97 5.14 25.15
C ALA A 216 13.78 4.29 24.14
N ASP A 217 13.12 3.47 23.32
CA ASP A 217 13.76 2.69 22.26
C ASP A 217 14.45 3.62 21.25
N SER A 218 15.71 3.32 20.92
CA SER A 218 16.51 4.18 20.04
C SER A 218 15.87 4.38 18.67
N ARG A 219 15.12 3.39 18.16
CA ARG A 219 14.39 3.47 16.88
C ARG A 219 13.30 4.53 16.93
N ILE A 220 12.60 4.64 18.06
CA ILE A 220 11.52 5.63 18.26
C ILE A 220 12.11 7.04 18.31
N VAL A 221 13.21 7.22 19.04
CA VAL A 221 13.91 8.50 19.14
C VAL A 221 14.41 8.98 17.77
N GLU A 222 14.97 8.07 16.96
CA GLU A 222 15.44 8.40 15.61
C GLU A 222 14.30 8.84 14.69
N VAL A 223 13.18 8.09 14.67
CA VAL A 223 12.02 8.45 13.85
C VAL A 223 11.42 9.78 14.28
N TYR A 224 11.33 10.03 15.59
CA TYR A 224 10.89 11.32 16.14
C TYR A 224 11.80 12.46 15.65
N ALA A 225 13.12 12.28 15.74
CA ALA A 225 14.08 13.27 15.28
C ALA A 225 13.89 13.58 13.78
N LYS A 226 13.69 12.57 12.92
CA LYS A 226 13.46 12.77 11.48
C LYS A 226 12.10 13.41 11.15
N LEU A 227 11.07 13.18 11.96
CA LEU A 227 9.76 13.81 11.74
C LEU A 227 9.78 15.31 12.06
N HIS A 228 10.50 15.70 13.11
CA HIS A 228 10.45 17.04 13.66
C HIS A 228 11.65 17.92 13.30
N ASN A 229 12.81 17.33 13.01
CA ASN A 229 13.98 18.07 12.54
C ASN A 229 14.05 17.98 11.02
N GLU A 230 14.11 19.12 10.35
CA GLU A 230 14.67 19.16 9.00
C GLU A 230 16.17 18.89 9.15
N GLU A 231 16.71 17.89 8.44
CA GLU A 231 18.15 17.67 8.43
C GLU A 231 18.81 19.01 8.08
N PRO A 232 19.65 19.58 8.96
CA PRO A 232 20.33 20.82 8.61
C PRO A 232 21.12 20.53 7.36
N ILE A 233 20.84 21.28 6.27
CA ILE A 233 21.68 21.29 5.07
C ILE A 233 23.10 21.39 5.59
N ALA A 234 23.94 20.39 5.32
CA ALA A 234 25.30 20.29 5.84
C ALA A 234 26.21 21.36 5.20
N SER A 235 25.83 22.63 5.26
CA SER A 235 26.64 23.79 4.88
C SER A 235 27.76 24.05 5.89
N TRP A 236 27.62 23.55 7.13
CA TRP A 236 28.58 23.72 8.22
C TRP A 236 29.84 22.84 8.08
N ARG A 237 29.91 21.96 7.08
CA ARG A 237 31.16 21.27 6.67
C ARG A 237 31.59 21.67 5.25
N LYS A 238 31.52 22.96 4.91
CA LYS A 238 32.50 23.48 3.96
C LYS A 238 33.70 23.90 4.79
N LEU A 239 34.71 23.03 4.88
CA LEU A 239 36.04 23.46 5.32
C LEU A 239 36.40 24.70 4.48
N PRO A 240 36.80 25.83 5.10
CA PRO A 240 37.23 26.98 4.34
C PRO A 240 38.29 26.54 3.34
N SER A 241 38.16 26.99 2.10
CA SER A 241 39.11 26.74 1.01
C SER A 241 40.55 27.14 1.37
N ASP A 242 40.72 27.90 2.45
CA ASP A 242 41.98 28.35 3.02
C ASP A 242 42.77 27.26 3.77
N LEU A 243 42.16 26.11 4.06
CA LEU A 243 42.84 24.95 4.65
C LEU A 243 43.27 23.89 3.61
N VAL A 244 42.90 24.08 2.33
CA VAL A 244 43.54 23.32 1.25
C VAL A 244 44.88 23.99 0.98
N GLN A 245 45.93 23.47 1.63
CA GLN A 245 47.31 23.82 1.31
C GLN A 245 47.50 23.74 -0.20
N LYS A 246 47.58 24.90 -0.87
CA LYS A 246 48.08 25.00 -2.22
C LYS A 246 49.46 24.33 -2.23
N PRO A 247 49.73 23.33 -3.09
CA PRO A 247 51.09 22.85 -3.26
C PRO A 247 51.96 24.03 -3.66
N ALA A 248 53.03 24.27 -2.90
CA ALA A 248 53.96 25.36 -3.11
C ALA A 248 54.44 25.37 -4.56
N SER A 249 54.36 26.54 -5.20
CA SER A 249 54.94 26.78 -6.51
C SER A 249 56.46 26.61 -6.42
N LYS A 250 56.98 25.56 -7.06
CA LYS A 250 58.41 25.45 -7.34
C LYS A 250 58.80 26.61 -8.26
N LYS A 251 59.56 27.58 -7.74
CA LYS A 251 60.32 28.52 -8.56
C LYS A 251 61.46 27.76 -9.25
N THR A 252 61.53 27.95 -10.55
CA THR A 252 62.55 27.55 -11.51
C THR A 252 63.94 28.08 -11.12
N GLN A 253 64.98 27.26 -11.26
CA GLN A 253 66.33 27.74 -11.59
C GLN A 253 66.84 26.89 -12.77
N GLN A 254 66.89 27.53 -13.94
CA GLN A 254 67.74 27.13 -15.06
C GLN A 254 68.91 28.11 -15.06
N HIS A 255 70.12 27.59 -14.99
CA HIS A 255 71.34 28.17 -15.53
C HIS A 255 72.12 27.04 -16.17
#